data_AF-A0A1P8TMK1-F1
#
_entry.id   AF-A0A1P8TMK1-F1
#
_cell.length_a   1.000
_cell.length_b   1.000
_cell.length_c   1.000
_cell.angle_alpha   90.00
_cell.angle_beta   90.00
_cell.angle_gamma   90.00
#
_symmetry.space_group_name_H-M   'P 1'
#
loop_
_entity.id
_entity.type
_entity.pdbx_description
1 polymer ?
#
loop_
_entity_poly.entity_id
_entity_poly.type
_entity_poly.pdbx_seq_one_letter_code
_entity_poly.pdbx_strand_id
1 'polypeptide(L)'
;MASPPAGLVAFQPLTRRYCAECRSGPLPLLTLEGGEPRCLDCADLGHLVYLPRGDTALTRRAREDSGLSAVVVRFHRRRARYERQGALVEEAALARAEERCLADAEARARRRARDAVRRAAEDVRFTAAFAEEIRRLFPGCPEDRVRTMAAHASLRGSGRVGRSAAGRALSQAAVTAAVIAAVRHTATPYDRLLMSGVPRGEARRRIAPAVEATLRTWRTAPTDPPT
;
A
#
# COMPACT_ATOMS: atom_id res chain seq x y z
N MET A 1 19.19 13.34 33.59
CA MET A 1 18.32 12.64 32.63
C MET A 1 16.89 12.96 33.01
N ALA A 2 16.24 13.88 32.30
CA ALA A 2 14.88 14.30 32.63
C ALA A 2 13.88 13.20 32.25
N SER A 3 13.09 12.72 33.22
CA SER A 3 11.88 11.95 32.94
C SER A 3 10.98 12.75 32.00
N PRO A 4 10.33 12.12 31.01
CA PRO A 4 9.32 12.83 30.21
C PRO A 4 8.24 13.36 31.17
N PRO A 5 7.76 14.61 31.00
CA PRO A 5 6.67 15.10 31.83
C PRO A 5 5.46 14.18 31.64
N ALA A 6 4.89 13.71 32.73
CA ALA A 6 3.63 12.97 32.71
C ALA A 6 2.57 13.88 32.06
N GLY A 7 2.25 13.64 30.79
CA GLY A 7 1.35 14.51 30.03
C GLY A 7 -0.05 14.53 30.64
N LEU A 8 -0.72 15.68 30.58
CA LEU A 8 -2.09 15.85 31.08
C LEU A 8 -3.04 14.83 30.45
N VAL A 9 -4.01 14.37 31.23
CA VAL A 9 -5.00 13.37 30.81
C VAL A 9 -6.41 13.87 31.12
N ALA A 10 -7.27 13.88 30.11
CA ALA A 10 -8.70 14.09 30.24
C ALA A 10 -9.44 12.76 30.01
N PHE A 11 -10.52 12.56 30.76
CA PHE A 11 -11.30 11.34 30.78
C PHE A 11 -12.67 11.59 30.18
N GLN A 12 -13.11 10.71 29.27
CA GLN A 12 -14.52 10.58 28.91
C GLN A 12 -15.18 9.66 29.94
N PRO A 13 -16.04 10.18 30.84
CA PRO A 13 -16.63 9.38 31.88
C PRO A 13 -17.67 8.41 31.32
N LEU A 14 -17.79 7.24 31.96
CA LEU A 14 -18.83 6.26 31.62
C LEU A 14 -20.17 6.53 32.32
N THR A 15 -20.16 7.35 33.35
CA THR A 15 -21.31 7.74 34.17
C THR A 15 -21.40 9.25 34.26
N ARG A 16 -22.56 9.79 34.67
CA ARG A 16 -22.71 11.22 34.91
C ARG A 16 -21.76 11.65 36.04
N ARG A 17 -20.96 12.68 35.76
CA ARG A 17 -20.02 13.29 36.71
C ARG A 17 -20.22 14.80 36.68
N TYR A 18 -20.04 15.45 37.81
CA TYR A 18 -20.14 16.90 37.97
C TYR A 18 -18.80 17.43 38.47
N CYS A 19 -18.45 18.66 38.11
CA CYS A 19 -17.25 19.33 38.60
C CYS A 19 -17.35 19.52 40.12
N ALA A 20 -16.34 19.13 40.88
CA ALA A 20 -16.37 19.32 42.33
C ALA A 20 -16.11 20.79 42.76
N GLU A 21 -15.63 21.65 41.85
CA GLU A 21 -15.44 23.07 42.11
C GLU A 21 -16.67 23.91 41.75
N CYS A 22 -16.98 24.05 40.45
CA CYS A 22 -18.08 24.89 39.98
C CYS A 22 -19.44 24.17 39.93
N ARG A 23 -19.49 22.87 40.28
CA ARG A 23 -20.72 22.04 40.31
C ARG A 23 -21.41 21.86 38.95
N SER A 24 -20.78 22.29 37.86
CA SER A 24 -21.30 22.12 36.50
C SER A 24 -21.31 20.65 36.07
N GLY A 25 -22.23 20.29 35.19
CA GLY A 25 -22.30 18.96 34.60
C GLY A 25 -23.69 18.61 34.07
N PRO A 26 -23.87 17.39 33.54
CA PRO A 26 -22.88 16.31 33.46
C PRO A 26 -21.72 16.62 32.50
N LEU A 27 -20.49 16.32 32.92
CA LEU A 27 -19.28 16.63 32.16
C LEU A 27 -19.04 15.63 31.01
N PRO A 28 -18.88 16.09 29.75
CA PRO A 28 -18.51 15.22 28.63
C PRO A 28 -17.03 14.82 28.67
N LEU A 29 -16.19 15.68 29.23
CA LEU A 29 -14.77 15.49 29.51
C LEU A 29 -14.45 16.07 30.89
N LEU A 30 -13.58 15.40 31.62
CA LEU A 30 -13.10 15.85 32.93
C LEU A 30 -11.63 15.52 33.12
N THR A 31 -10.94 16.29 33.97
CA THR A 31 -9.65 15.90 34.54
C THR A 31 -9.86 15.41 35.98
N LEU A 32 -8.84 14.75 36.52
CA LEU A 32 -8.82 14.38 37.94
C LEU A 32 -7.70 15.16 38.61
N GLU A 33 -8.07 16.03 39.54
CA GLU A 33 -7.15 16.81 40.37
C GLU A 33 -7.37 16.44 41.82
N GLY A 34 -6.31 15.96 42.49
CA GLY A 34 -6.46 15.42 43.86
C GLY A 34 -7.41 14.23 43.97
N GLY A 35 -7.72 13.55 42.85
CA GLY A 35 -8.73 12.48 42.79
C GLY A 35 -10.17 12.96 42.59
N GLU A 36 -10.41 14.27 42.56
CA GLU A 36 -11.72 14.86 42.31
C GLU A 36 -11.92 15.24 40.84
N PRO A 37 -13.14 15.12 40.31
CA PRO A 37 -13.44 15.56 38.95
C PRO A 37 -13.44 17.09 38.84
N ARG A 38 -12.71 17.61 37.85
CA ARG A 38 -12.77 19.03 37.43
C ARG A 38 -13.27 19.11 35.98
N CYS A 39 -14.09 20.12 35.68
CA CYS A 39 -14.42 20.44 34.28
C CYS A 39 -13.19 21.03 33.59
N LEU A 40 -13.21 21.09 32.25
CA LEU A 40 -12.08 21.63 31.50
C LEU A 40 -11.80 23.10 31.85
N ASP A 41 -12.83 23.91 32.11
CA ASP A 41 -12.64 25.32 32.47
C ASP A 41 -11.93 25.48 33.83
N CYS A 42 -12.41 24.77 34.86
CA CYS A 42 -11.79 24.77 36.20
C CYS A 42 -10.37 24.19 36.21
N ALA A 43 -10.05 23.33 35.23
CA ALA A 43 -8.72 22.74 35.07
C ALA A 43 -7.82 23.56 34.12
N ASP A 44 -8.22 24.78 33.75
CA ASP A 44 -7.52 25.64 32.77
C ASP A 44 -7.32 25.02 31.39
N LEU A 45 -8.13 24.02 31.01
CA LEU A 45 -8.13 23.35 29.70
C LEU A 45 -9.31 23.75 28.81
N GLY A 46 -10.20 24.62 29.28
CA GLY A 46 -11.43 25.01 28.58
C GLY A 46 -11.19 25.69 27.21
N HIS A 47 -10.02 26.29 27.03
CA HIS A 47 -9.59 26.93 25.78
C HIS A 47 -9.04 25.94 24.73
N LEU A 48 -8.89 24.66 25.08
CA LEU A 48 -8.40 23.63 24.16
C LEU A 48 -9.55 23.01 23.37
N VAL A 49 -9.27 22.71 22.10
CA VAL A 49 -10.20 22.02 21.20
C VAL A 49 -9.96 20.51 21.22
N TYR A 50 -11.05 19.73 21.16
CA TYR A 50 -10.96 18.29 21.12
C TYR A 50 -10.73 17.78 19.69
N LEU A 51 -9.56 17.16 19.48
CA LEU A 51 -9.21 16.44 18.27
C LEU A 51 -9.47 14.93 18.47
N PRO A 52 -10.45 14.33 17.76
CA PRO A 52 -10.70 12.90 17.84
C PRO A 52 -9.55 12.08 17.25
N ARG A 53 -9.42 10.83 17.69
CA ARG A 53 -8.49 9.86 17.10
C ARG A 53 -8.87 9.57 15.64
N GLY A 54 -7.87 9.30 14.80
CA GLY A 54 -8.09 8.80 13.43
C GLY A 54 -6.87 9.03 12.55
N ASP A 55 -6.46 10.29 12.42
CA ASP A 55 -5.23 10.66 11.73
C ASP A 55 -4.09 10.78 12.75
N THR A 56 -3.19 9.79 12.74
CA THR A 56 -2.03 9.75 13.61
C THR A 56 -1.05 10.90 13.34
N ALA A 57 -0.88 11.30 12.08
CA ALA A 57 0.02 12.39 11.72
C ALA A 57 -0.53 13.72 12.23
N LEU A 58 -1.83 13.96 12.00
CA LEU A 58 -2.52 15.16 12.49
C LEU A 58 -2.50 15.23 14.03
N THR A 59 -2.88 14.14 14.71
CA THR A 59 -2.93 14.11 16.18
C THR A 59 -1.55 14.32 16.81
N ARG A 60 -0.51 13.71 16.24
CA ARG A 60 0.87 13.90 16.72
C ARG A 60 1.32 15.34 16.53
N ARG A 61 1.12 15.90 15.33
CA ARG A 61 1.52 17.27 14.97
C ARG A 61 0.80 18.35 15.76
N ALA A 62 -0.52 18.22 15.91
CA ALA A 62 -1.30 19.18 16.68
C ALA A 62 -0.85 19.23 18.14
N ARG A 63 -0.49 18.07 18.71
CA ARG A 63 0.06 18.00 20.08
C ARG A 63 1.48 18.56 20.18
N GLU A 64 2.35 18.28 19.22
CA GLU A 64 3.72 18.82 19.18
C GLU A 64 3.72 20.35 19.01
N ASP A 65 2.76 20.89 18.25
CA ASP A 65 2.63 22.32 17.98
C ASP A 65 1.87 23.10 19.07
N SER A 66 1.23 22.41 20.01
CA SER A 66 0.48 23.04 21.10
C SER A 66 1.41 23.30 22.28
N GLY A 67 1.33 24.50 22.88
CA GLY A 67 1.97 24.78 24.16
C GLY A 67 1.37 23.96 25.30
N LEU A 68 0.04 23.81 25.30
CA LEU A 68 -0.71 22.97 26.23
C LEU A 68 -1.50 21.87 25.51
N SER A 69 -1.39 20.63 25.98
CA SER A 69 -2.20 19.52 25.42
C SER A 69 -2.51 18.44 26.45
N ALA A 70 -3.64 17.75 26.28
CA ALA A 70 -4.04 16.61 27.11
C ALA A 70 -4.43 15.39 26.26
N VAL A 71 -4.09 14.19 26.70
CA VAL A 71 -4.60 12.94 26.10
C VAL A 71 -6.03 12.74 26.55
N VAL A 72 -6.95 12.49 25.61
CA VAL A 72 -8.31 12.07 25.96
C VAL A 72 -8.38 10.55 25.96
N VAL A 73 -8.81 9.97 27.08
CA VAL A 73 -8.98 8.53 27.25
C VAL A 73 -10.39 8.17 27.68
N ARG A 74 -10.79 6.94 27.38
CA ARG A 74 -12.05 6.36 27.83
C ARG A 74 -11.83 4.94 28.32
N PHE A 75 -12.49 4.58 29.42
CA PHE A 75 -12.40 3.22 29.94
C PHE A 75 -13.17 2.24 29.05
N HIS A 76 -12.49 1.21 28.56
CA HIS A 76 -13.07 0.16 27.73
C HIS A 76 -13.47 -1.03 28.62
N ARG A 77 -14.76 -1.11 28.98
CA ARG A 77 -15.30 -2.09 29.95
C ARG A 77 -14.88 -3.54 29.67
N ARG A 78 -15.03 -4.02 28.42
CA ARG A 78 -14.71 -5.42 28.07
C ARG A 78 -13.23 -5.76 28.13
N ARG A 79 -12.35 -4.75 28.06
CA ARG A 79 -10.88 -4.94 28.05
C ARG A 79 -10.23 -4.47 29.35
N ALA A 80 -11.04 -4.01 30.31
CA ALA A 80 -10.62 -3.50 31.61
C ALA A 80 -9.44 -2.50 31.55
N ARG A 81 -9.40 -1.63 30.52
CA ARG A 81 -8.30 -0.68 30.32
C ARG A 81 -8.76 0.63 29.69
N TYR A 82 -8.00 1.69 29.89
CA TYR A 82 -8.19 2.95 29.18
C TYR A 82 -7.70 2.87 27.75
N GLU A 83 -8.52 3.33 26.81
CA GLU A 83 -8.15 3.49 25.40
C GLU A 83 -8.15 4.96 25.02
N ARG A 84 -7.14 5.37 24.25
CA ARG A 84 -7.04 6.73 23.72
C ARG A 84 -8.18 6.99 22.74
N GLN A 85 -8.86 8.11 22.95
CA GLN A 85 -9.97 8.60 22.11
C GLN A 85 -9.60 9.84 21.30
N GLY A 86 -8.52 10.52 21.65
CA GLY A 86 -8.08 11.74 20.97
C GLY A 86 -7.14 12.56 21.83
N ALA A 87 -7.08 13.87 21.57
CA ALA A 87 -6.33 14.83 22.33
C ALA A 87 -7.09 16.16 22.45
N LEU A 88 -6.86 16.89 23.54
CA LEU A 88 -7.14 18.32 23.64
C LEU A 88 -5.87 19.06 23.21
N VAL A 89 -6.00 20.01 22.30
CA VAL A 89 -4.91 20.77 21.68
C VAL A 89 -5.33 22.22 21.48
N GLU A 90 -4.38 23.11 21.26
CA GLU A 90 -4.69 24.51 20.94
C GLU A 90 -5.27 24.60 19.52
N GLU A 91 -6.27 25.45 19.33
CA GLU A 91 -6.93 25.65 18.02
C GLU A 91 -5.92 26.08 16.94
N ALA A 92 -5.04 27.04 17.26
CA ALA A 92 -4.01 27.49 16.35
C ALA A 92 -2.99 26.39 15.99
N ALA A 93 -2.70 25.48 16.93
CA ALA A 93 -1.82 24.35 16.70
C ALA A 93 -2.49 23.29 15.80
N LEU A 94 -3.79 23.04 16.00
CA LEU A 94 -4.58 22.18 15.13
C LEU A 94 -4.60 22.72 13.69
N ALA A 95 -4.91 24.00 13.50
CA ALA A 95 -4.96 24.62 12.17
C ALA A 95 -3.62 24.50 11.42
N ARG A 96 -2.49 24.80 12.09
CA ARG A 96 -1.14 24.60 11.51
C ARG A 96 -0.87 23.14 11.16
N ALA A 97 -1.29 22.21 12.02
CA ALA A 97 -1.11 20.79 11.78
C ALA A 97 -1.92 20.31 10.56
N GLU A 98 -3.16 20.78 10.40
CA GLU A 98 -4.01 20.49 9.24
C GLU A 98 -3.40 21.00 7.94
N GLU A 99 -2.93 22.25 7.92
CA GLU A 99 -2.27 22.84 6.75
C GLU A 99 -1.06 22.02 6.31
N ARG A 100 -0.19 21.62 7.25
CA ARG A 100 0.97 20.76 6.94
C ARG A 100 0.55 19.37 6.44
N CYS A 101 -0.50 18.78 7.02
CA CYS A 101 -1.01 17.48 6.59
C CYS A 101 -1.57 17.55 5.16
N LEU A 102 -2.27 18.64 4.81
CA LEU A 102 -2.77 18.88 3.47
C LEU A 102 -1.62 19.07 2.47
N ALA A 103 -0.64 19.90 2.80
CA ALA A 103 0.54 20.13 1.97
C ALA A 103 1.31 18.82 1.69
N ASP A 104 1.48 17.96 2.69
CA ASP A 104 2.09 16.63 2.52
C ASP A 104 1.26 15.70 1.64
N ALA A 105 -0.06 15.74 1.77
CA ALA A 105 -0.96 14.93 0.95
C ALA A 105 -0.87 15.34 -0.53
N GLU A 106 -0.87 16.64 -0.82
CA GLU A 106 -0.68 17.18 -2.15
C GLU A 106 0.70 16.83 -2.72
N ALA A 107 1.77 17.04 -1.95
CA ALA A 107 3.11 16.70 -2.38
C ALA A 107 3.25 15.21 -2.73
N ARG A 108 2.65 14.33 -1.90
CA ARG A 108 2.59 12.89 -2.18
C ARG A 108 1.76 12.58 -3.42
N ALA A 109 0.63 13.24 -3.63
CA ALA A 109 -0.20 13.05 -4.82
C ALA A 109 0.53 13.48 -6.10
N ARG A 110 1.15 14.66 -6.11
CA ARG A 110 1.96 15.17 -7.23
C ARG A 110 3.15 14.26 -7.56
N ARG A 111 3.80 13.68 -6.55
CA ARG A 111 4.85 12.67 -6.75
C ARG A 111 4.30 11.39 -7.39
N ARG A 112 3.17 10.86 -6.88
CA ARG A 112 2.52 9.67 -7.45
C ARG A 112 2.11 9.87 -8.90
N ALA A 113 1.56 11.03 -9.25
CA ALA A 113 1.17 11.37 -10.61
C ALA A 113 2.38 11.40 -11.57
N ARG A 114 3.44 12.14 -11.21
CA ARG A 114 4.69 12.18 -11.99
C ARG A 114 5.31 10.80 -12.16
N ASP A 115 5.34 10.01 -11.09
CA ASP A 115 5.87 8.66 -11.16
C ASP A 115 5.00 7.72 -12.00
N ALA A 116 3.67 7.90 -12.01
CA ALA A 116 2.77 7.11 -12.86
C ALA A 116 3.07 7.38 -14.34
N VAL A 117 3.25 8.65 -14.73
CA VAL A 117 3.64 9.04 -16.09
C VAL A 117 5.00 8.43 -16.46
N ARG A 118 6.01 8.58 -15.59
CA ARG A 118 7.34 8.02 -15.82
C ARG A 118 7.31 6.50 -16.01
N ARG A 119 6.54 5.80 -15.16
CA ARG A 119 6.39 4.34 -15.25
C ARG A 119 5.64 3.90 -16.50
N ALA A 120 4.62 4.63 -16.94
CA ALA A 120 3.93 4.31 -18.19
C ALA A 120 4.89 4.38 -19.38
N ALA A 121 5.74 5.41 -19.43
CA ALA A 121 6.78 5.53 -20.45
C ALA A 121 7.86 4.43 -20.35
N GLU A 122 8.23 4.00 -19.14
CA GLU A 122 9.11 2.85 -18.92
C GLU A 122 8.47 1.55 -19.40
N ASP A 123 7.18 1.32 -19.11
CA ASP A 123 6.45 0.11 -19.47
C ASP A 123 6.32 -0.01 -21.01
N VAL A 124 6.11 1.09 -21.74
CA VAL A 124 6.13 1.11 -23.22
C VAL A 124 7.51 0.72 -23.76
N ARG A 125 8.59 1.33 -23.23
CA ARG A 125 9.96 1.02 -23.66
C ARG A 125 10.33 -0.43 -23.37
N PHE A 126 9.93 -0.93 -22.20
CA PHE A 126 10.12 -2.33 -21.82
C PHE A 126 9.37 -3.28 -22.75
N THR A 127 8.11 -2.96 -23.09
CA THR A 127 7.31 -3.75 -24.05
C THR A 127 8.04 -3.89 -25.38
N ALA A 128 8.52 -2.78 -25.93
CA ALA A 128 9.23 -2.75 -27.21
C ALA A 128 10.52 -3.59 -27.17
N ALA A 129 11.36 -3.35 -26.17
CA ALA A 129 12.64 -4.06 -26.01
C ALA A 129 12.45 -5.57 -25.74
N PHE A 130 11.43 -5.94 -24.98
CA PHE A 130 11.11 -7.35 -24.73
C PHE A 130 10.60 -8.05 -25.99
N ALA A 131 9.80 -7.37 -26.82
CA ALA A 131 9.37 -7.89 -28.11
C ALA A 131 10.58 -8.11 -29.05
N GLU A 132 11.51 -7.15 -29.10
CA GLU A 132 12.74 -7.28 -29.88
C GLU A 132 13.59 -8.47 -29.45
N GLU A 133 13.75 -8.67 -28.14
CA GLU A 133 14.52 -9.80 -27.62
C GLU A 133 13.83 -11.15 -27.89
N ILE A 134 12.49 -11.21 -27.88
CA ILE A 134 11.78 -12.41 -28.35
C ILE A 134 12.07 -12.66 -29.82
N ARG A 135 11.98 -11.66 -30.71
CA ARG A 135 12.27 -11.84 -32.15
C ARG A 135 13.69 -12.34 -32.38
N ARG A 136 14.65 -11.82 -31.61
CA ARG A 136 16.06 -12.23 -31.67
C ARG A 136 16.26 -13.70 -31.27
N LEU A 137 15.60 -14.15 -30.19
CA LEU A 137 15.76 -15.50 -29.65
C LEU A 137 14.87 -16.55 -30.35
N PHE A 138 13.76 -16.11 -30.94
CA PHE A 138 12.70 -16.93 -31.51
C PHE A 138 12.20 -16.34 -32.84
N PRO A 139 13.03 -16.31 -33.90
CA PRO A 139 12.69 -15.66 -35.17
C PRO A 139 11.50 -16.30 -35.90
N GLY A 140 11.18 -17.56 -35.65
CA GLY A 140 10.00 -18.26 -36.19
C GLY A 140 8.73 -18.07 -35.37
N CYS A 141 8.75 -17.25 -34.31
CA CYS A 141 7.57 -16.96 -33.52
C CYS A 141 6.60 -16.06 -34.29
N PRO A 142 5.30 -16.41 -34.38
CA PRO A 142 4.29 -15.54 -34.99
C PRO A 142 4.25 -14.16 -34.33
N GLU A 143 4.23 -13.10 -35.14
CA GLU A 143 4.36 -11.72 -34.66
C GLU A 143 3.19 -11.30 -33.73
N ASP A 144 1.98 -11.83 -33.94
CA ASP A 144 0.85 -11.64 -33.03
C ASP A 144 1.13 -12.21 -31.63
N ARG A 145 1.83 -13.34 -31.55
CA ARG A 145 2.25 -13.95 -30.29
C ARG A 145 3.37 -13.16 -29.65
N VAL A 146 4.34 -12.66 -30.42
CA VAL A 146 5.41 -11.78 -29.91
C VAL A 146 4.80 -10.56 -29.22
N ARG A 147 3.89 -9.85 -29.91
CA ARG A 147 3.19 -8.67 -29.35
C ARG A 147 2.39 -9.02 -28.11
N THR A 148 1.65 -10.13 -28.12
CA THR A 148 0.86 -10.58 -26.97
C THR A 148 1.74 -10.92 -25.77
N MET A 149 2.85 -11.64 -25.97
CA MET A 149 3.80 -11.98 -24.90
C MET A 149 4.45 -10.74 -24.32
N ALA A 150 4.86 -9.79 -25.17
CA ALA A 150 5.48 -8.55 -24.73
C ALA A 150 4.51 -7.65 -23.97
N ALA A 151 3.28 -7.49 -24.46
CA ALA A 151 2.24 -6.76 -23.74
C ALA A 151 1.95 -7.43 -22.39
N HIS A 152 1.81 -8.76 -22.36
CA HIS A 152 1.54 -9.51 -21.14
C HIS A 152 2.69 -9.43 -20.12
N ALA A 153 3.95 -9.45 -20.57
CA ALA A 153 5.11 -9.27 -19.71
C ALA A 153 5.20 -7.85 -19.12
N SER A 154 4.60 -6.86 -19.79
CA SER A 154 4.65 -5.44 -19.43
C SER A 154 3.48 -4.99 -18.55
N LEU A 155 2.38 -5.75 -18.51
CA LEU A 155 1.26 -5.49 -17.60
C LEU A 155 1.70 -5.66 -16.13
N ARG A 156 1.71 -4.55 -15.40
CA ARG A 156 2.00 -4.53 -13.96
C ARG A 156 0.92 -5.27 -13.18
N GLY A 157 1.34 -6.22 -12.35
CA GLY A 157 0.47 -6.91 -11.38
C GLY A 157 0.57 -8.44 -11.39
N SER A 158 1.19 -9.06 -12.41
CA SER A 158 1.30 -10.53 -12.51
C SER A 158 2.45 -11.15 -11.69
N GLY A 159 3.33 -10.31 -11.12
CA GLY A 159 4.51 -10.77 -10.38
C GLY A 159 5.63 -11.36 -11.25
N ARG A 160 5.67 -11.09 -12.57
CA ARG A 160 6.64 -11.71 -13.49
C ARG A 160 7.48 -10.71 -14.29
N VAL A 161 8.74 -11.10 -14.50
CA VAL A 161 9.82 -10.53 -15.34
C VAL A 161 10.17 -9.05 -15.11
N GLY A 162 9.28 -8.08 -15.34
CA GLY A 162 9.63 -6.65 -15.26
C GLY A 162 10.10 -6.14 -13.89
N ARG A 163 9.94 -6.93 -12.81
CA ARG A 163 10.42 -6.58 -11.45
C ARG A 163 11.69 -7.30 -10.99
N SER A 164 12.12 -8.40 -11.63
CA SER A 164 13.37 -9.05 -11.27
C SER A 164 14.54 -8.34 -11.95
N ALA A 165 15.74 -8.39 -11.36
CA ALA A 165 16.93 -7.82 -11.99
C ALA A 165 17.18 -8.45 -13.38
N ALA A 166 17.06 -9.78 -13.48
CA ALA A 166 17.19 -10.52 -14.73
C ALA A 166 16.14 -10.14 -15.78
N GLY A 167 14.89 -9.92 -15.38
CA GLY A 167 13.84 -9.53 -16.31
C GLY A 167 13.92 -8.06 -16.73
N ARG A 168 14.35 -7.15 -15.84
CA ARG A 168 14.71 -5.77 -16.23
C ARG A 168 15.90 -5.71 -17.19
N ALA A 169 16.88 -6.59 -16.99
CA ALA A 169 18.03 -6.73 -17.87
C ALA A 169 17.72 -7.48 -19.16
N LEU A 170 16.46 -7.91 -19.37
CA LEU A 170 16.04 -8.71 -20.53
C LEU A 170 16.96 -9.91 -20.78
N SER A 171 17.40 -10.57 -19.70
CA SER A 171 18.34 -11.68 -19.85
C SER A 171 17.70 -12.80 -20.68
N GLN A 172 18.49 -13.45 -21.52
CA GLN A 172 18.02 -14.54 -22.38
C GLN A 172 17.24 -15.62 -21.60
N ALA A 173 17.71 -15.96 -20.38
CA ALA A 173 17.02 -16.90 -19.50
C ALA A 173 15.64 -16.39 -19.05
N ALA A 174 15.52 -15.11 -18.72
CA ALA A 174 14.26 -14.50 -18.31
C ALA A 174 13.25 -14.42 -19.47
N VAL A 175 13.72 -14.01 -20.66
CA VAL A 175 12.87 -13.97 -21.87
C VAL A 175 12.42 -15.38 -22.25
N THR A 176 13.34 -16.35 -22.27
CA THR A 176 13.01 -17.75 -22.56
C THR A 176 11.99 -18.32 -21.56
N ALA A 177 12.14 -18.04 -20.27
CA ALA A 177 11.20 -18.48 -19.24
C ALA A 177 9.79 -17.89 -19.44
N ALA A 178 9.69 -16.64 -19.88
CA ALA A 178 8.43 -16.01 -20.20
C ALA A 178 7.77 -16.62 -21.45
N VAL A 179 8.54 -16.89 -22.50
CA VAL A 179 8.05 -17.57 -23.71
C VAL A 179 7.55 -18.98 -23.36
N ILE A 180 8.31 -19.76 -22.56
CA ILE A 180 7.87 -21.07 -22.04
C ILE A 180 6.54 -20.95 -21.30
N ALA A 181 6.38 -19.93 -20.46
CA ALA A 181 5.15 -19.71 -19.73
C ALA A 181 3.98 -19.38 -20.68
N ALA A 182 4.20 -18.55 -21.70
CA ALA A 182 3.18 -18.22 -22.69
C ALA A 182 2.77 -19.44 -23.52
N VAL A 183 3.73 -20.21 -24.04
CA VAL A 183 3.48 -21.45 -24.80
C VAL A 183 2.69 -22.44 -23.96
N ARG A 184 3.07 -22.63 -22.69
CA ARG A 184 2.34 -23.50 -21.75
C ARG A 184 0.84 -23.18 -21.70
N HIS A 185 0.46 -21.92 -21.60
CA HIS A 185 -0.94 -21.54 -21.47
C HIS A 185 -1.68 -21.44 -22.81
N THR A 186 -0.98 -21.14 -23.91
CA THR A 186 -1.62 -20.82 -25.21
C THR A 186 -1.52 -21.91 -26.27
N ALA A 187 -0.61 -22.87 -26.09
CA ALA A 187 -0.30 -23.89 -27.09
C ALA A 187 -0.32 -25.31 -26.51
N THR A 188 -0.76 -25.49 -25.27
CA THR A 188 -0.83 -26.82 -24.63
C THR A 188 -2.13 -26.96 -23.82
N PRO A 189 -2.57 -28.20 -23.50
CA PRO A 189 -3.75 -28.42 -22.66
C PRO A 189 -3.52 -28.08 -21.17
N TYR A 190 -2.48 -27.34 -20.81
CA TYR A 190 -2.11 -27.06 -19.41
C TYR A 190 -3.27 -26.57 -18.57
N ASP A 191 -4.01 -25.57 -19.06
CA ASP A 191 -5.12 -24.99 -18.30
C ASP A 191 -6.25 -26.00 -18.10
N ARG A 192 -6.53 -26.84 -19.11
CA ARG A 192 -7.50 -27.94 -18.99
C ARG A 192 -7.06 -28.98 -17.95
N LEU A 193 -5.78 -29.35 -17.93
CA LEU A 193 -5.22 -30.27 -16.93
C LEU A 193 -5.34 -29.71 -15.51
N LEU A 194 -5.09 -28.40 -15.32
CA LEU A 194 -5.28 -27.76 -14.02
C LEU A 194 -6.76 -27.75 -13.60
N MET A 195 -7.67 -27.46 -14.53
CA MET A 195 -9.11 -27.47 -14.26
C MET A 195 -9.65 -28.87 -13.97
N SER A 196 -9.04 -29.92 -14.53
CA SER A 196 -9.36 -31.31 -14.20
C SER A 196 -8.64 -31.84 -12.94
N GLY A 197 -8.06 -30.95 -12.12
CA GLY A 197 -7.46 -31.31 -10.83
C GLY A 197 -6.05 -31.89 -10.89
N VAL A 198 -5.39 -31.89 -12.05
CA VAL A 198 -4.01 -32.43 -12.17
C VAL A 198 -3.04 -31.50 -11.43
N PRO A 199 -2.18 -32.04 -10.53
CA PRO A 199 -1.18 -31.23 -9.83
C PRO A 199 -0.23 -30.50 -10.80
N ARG A 200 0.15 -29.27 -10.46
CA ARG A 200 0.96 -28.39 -11.34
C ARG A 200 2.26 -29.03 -11.83
N GLY A 201 2.95 -29.78 -10.98
CA GLY A 201 4.19 -30.47 -11.35
C GLY A 201 3.97 -31.55 -12.40
N GLU A 202 2.90 -32.34 -12.22
CA GLU A 202 2.50 -33.38 -13.17
C GLU A 202 2.01 -32.79 -14.49
N ALA A 203 1.15 -31.77 -14.44
CA ALA A 203 0.69 -31.08 -15.63
C ALA A 203 1.86 -30.48 -16.43
N ARG A 204 2.88 -29.93 -15.75
CA ARG A 204 4.11 -29.42 -16.40
C ARG A 204 4.93 -30.52 -17.06
N ARG A 205 5.06 -31.69 -16.43
CA ARG A 205 5.75 -32.85 -17.02
C ARG A 205 5.06 -33.31 -18.30
N ARG A 206 3.74 -33.45 -18.28
CA ARG A 206 2.94 -33.93 -19.43
C ARG A 206 3.06 -33.04 -20.66
N ILE A 207 3.08 -31.73 -20.47
CA ILE A 207 3.16 -30.77 -21.59
C ILE A 207 4.60 -30.49 -22.04
N ALA A 208 5.62 -30.92 -21.29
CA ALA A 208 7.01 -30.53 -21.54
C ALA A 208 7.47 -30.84 -22.99
N PRO A 209 7.17 -32.03 -23.57
CA PRO A 209 7.54 -32.31 -24.96
C PRO A 209 6.86 -31.37 -25.96
N ALA A 210 5.58 -31.03 -25.74
CA ALA A 210 4.84 -30.12 -26.62
C ALA A 210 5.41 -28.70 -26.56
N VAL A 211 5.72 -28.21 -25.36
CA VAL A 211 6.38 -26.91 -25.17
C VAL A 211 7.73 -26.89 -25.88
N GLU A 212 8.55 -27.93 -25.71
CA GLU A 212 9.88 -28.00 -26.33
C GLU A 212 9.81 -28.05 -27.85
N ALA A 213 8.86 -28.79 -28.43
CA ALA A 213 8.62 -28.83 -29.86
C ALA A 213 8.27 -27.44 -30.41
N THR A 214 7.35 -26.71 -29.77
CA THR A 214 7.02 -25.34 -30.18
C THR A 214 8.23 -24.41 -30.12
N LEU A 215 9.03 -24.48 -29.04
CA LEU A 215 10.23 -23.65 -28.91
C LEU A 215 11.28 -23.98 -29.97
N ARG A 216 11.44 -25.26 -30.34
CA ARG A 216 12.33 -25.67 -31.43
C ARG A 216 11.90 -25.05 -32.76
N THR A 217 10.61 -25.13 -33.09
CA THR A 217 10.06 -24.50 -34.30
C THR A 217 10.27 -22.99 -34.30
N TRP A 218 10.08 -22.32 -33.17
CA TRP A 218 10.23 -20.86 -33.11
C TRP A 218 11.69 -20.39 -33.12
N ARG A 219 12.67 -21.24 -32.79
CA ARG A 219 14.10 -20.88 -32.87
C ARG A 219 14.64 -20.86 -34.29
N THR A 220 14.00 -21.58 -35.21
CA THR A 220 14.34 -21.55 -36.64
C THR A 220 13.54 -20.44 -37.32
N ALA A 221 14.19 -19.64 -38.18
CA ALA A 221 13.48 -18.66 -39.00
C ALA A 221 12.48 -19.38 -39.94
N PRO A 222 11.37 -18.73 -40.33
CA PRO A 222 10.55 -19.26 -41.41
C PRO A 222 11.45 -19.40 -42.65
N THR A 223 11.59 -20.62 -43.15
CA THR A 223 12.24 -20.84 -44.44
C THR A 223 11.30 -20.28 -45.50
N ASP A 224 11.62 -19.13 -46.10
CA ASP A 224 10.92 -18.70 -47.31
C ASP A 224 11.10 -19.78 -48.38
N PRO A 225 10.03 -20.23 -49.04
CA PRO A 225 10.19 -21.13 -50.17
C PRO A 225 10.99 -20.40 -51.27
N PRO A 226 11.97 -21.07 -51.93
CA PRO A 226 12.65 -20.47 -53.06
C PRO A 226 11.61 -20.12 -54.13
N THR A 227 11.71 -18.89 -54.65
CA THR A 227 10.88 -18.34 -55.74
C THR A 227 11.03 -19.16 -57.01
#